data_AF-A0A959LP66-F1
#
_entry.id   AF-A0A959LP66-F1
#
_cell.length_a   1.000
_cell.length_b   1.000
_cell.length_c   1.000
_cell.angle_alpha   90.00
_cell.angle_beta   90.00
_cell.angle_gamma   90.00
#
_symmetry.space_group_name_H-M   'P 1'
#
loop_
_entity.id
_entity.type
_entity.pdbx_description
1 polymer ?
#
loop_
_entity_poly.entity_id
_entity_poly.type
_entity_poly.pdbx_seq_one_letter_code
_entity_poly.pdbx_strand_id
1 'polypeptide(L)'
;MYSRIDALKKERNKKIEEVLSQIQAEAFAVVREAARRFTENAELEVTATDNDRQLVLRRDGVKIEGDRAIFSNTWTAAGTKITWNMVHYDVQLIGGSVLHQGKIAEMATGEGKTLVATLPIYLNALPGAGVHVVTVNDYLAKRDAEWNGPIFEFLGLTVDCIDKHQPNTEERRNAYK
;
A
#
# COMPACT_ATOMS: atom_id res chain seq x y z
N MET A 1 12.82 -28.74 18.87
CA MET A 1 11.64 -28.50 18.00
C MET A 1 11.51 -27.04 17.60
N TYR A 2 11.48 -26.09 18.55
CA TYR A 2 11.41 -24.64 18.27
C TYR A 2 12.58 -24.11 17.41
N SER A 3 13.82 -24.48 17.71
CA SER A 3 15.01 -24.06 16.93
C SER A 3 14.95 -24.42 15.44
N ARG A 4 14.35 -25.56 15.10
CA ARG A 4 14.18 -26.00 13.70
C ARG A 4 13.12 -25.17 12.99
N ILE A 5 12.04 -24.81 13.68
CA ILE A 5 10.98 -23.94 13.12
C ILE A 5 11.54 -22.56 12.83
N ASP A 6 12.32 -21.99 13.74
CA ASP A 6 12.93 -20.67 13.55
C ASP A 6 13.97 -20.68 12.43
N ALA A 7 14.76 -21.75 12.31
CA ALA A 7 15.69 -21.92 11.19
C ALA A 7 14.95 -21.94 9.84
N LEU A 8 13.85 -22.68 9.74
CA LEU A 8 13.04 -22.72 8.52
C LEU A 8 12.38 -21.37 8.18
N LYS A 9 11.89 -20.64 9.19
CA LYS A 9 11.35 -19.29 8.99
C LYS A 9 12.42 -18.34 8.44
N LYS A 10 13.64 -18.40 8.98
CA LYS A 10 14.76 -17.59 8.52
C LYS A 10 15.16 -17.93 7.08
N GLU A 11 15.22 -19.22 6.75
CA GLU A 11 15.52 -19.66 5.38
C GLU A 11 14.44 -19.20 4.39
N ARG A 12 13.16 -19.35 4.75
CA ARG A 12 12.03 -18.86 3.95
C ARG A 12 12.13 -17.36 3.72
N ASN A 13 12.35 -16.57 4.78
CA ASN A 13 12.44 -15.11 4.66
C ASN A 13 13.61 -14.69 3.75
N LYS A 14 14.76 -15.36 3.87
CA LYS A 14 15.91 -15.12 2.98
C LYS A 14 15.55 -15.36 1.51
N LYS A 15 14.87 -16.47 1.19
CA LYS A 15 14.42 -16.75 -0.19
C LYS A 15 13.42 -15.72 -0.69
N ILE A 16 12.52 -15.26 0.17
CA ILE A 16 11.59 -14.17 -0.16
C ILE A 16 12.36 -12.89 -0.48
N GLU A 17 13.30 -12.48 0.37
CA GLU A 17 14.14 -11.29 0.15
C GLU A 17 14.93 -11.36 -1.17
N GLU A 18 15.49 -12.53 -1.51
CA GLU A 18 16.19 -12.76 -2.77
C GLU A 18 15.27 -12.53 -3.99
N VAL A 19 14.05 -13.05 -3.95
CA VAL A 19 13.06 -12.87 -5.03
C VAL A 19 12.55 -11.42 -5.07
N LEU A 20 12.23 -10.82 -3.92
CA LEU A 20 11.79 -9.42 -3.86
C LEU A 20 12.85 -8.46 -4.42
N SER A 21 14.12 -8.73 -4.17
CA SER A 21 15.23 -7.94 -4.72
C SER A 21 15.31 -8.06 -6.25
N GLN A 22 14.99 -9.24 -6.81
CA GLN A 22 14.98 -9.46 -8.26
C GLN A 22 13.83 -8.72 -8.95
N ILE A 23 12.65 -8.65 -8.32
CA ILE A 23 11.45 -8.01 -8.90
C ILE A 23 11.25 -6.56 -8.45
N GLN A 24 12.19 -5.99 -7.69
CA GLN A 24 12.05 -4.66 -7.08
C GLN A 24 11.75 -3.59 -8.13
N ALA A 25 12.48 -3.62 -9.26
CA ALA A 25 12.34 -2.62 -10.31
C ALA A 25 10.96 -2.66 -10.96
N GLU A 26 10.47 -3.86 -11.27
CA GLU A 26 9.15 -4.08 -11.86
C GLU A 26 8.04 -3.69 -10.87
N ALA A 27 8.15 -4.08 -9.60
CA ALA A 27 7.19 -3.71 -8.58
C ALA A 27 7.12 -2.19 -8.39
N PHE A 28 8.26 -1.50 -8.37
CA PHE A 28 8.30 -0.03 -8.25
C PHE A 28 7.75 0.64 -9.50
N ALA A 29 8.01 0.08 -10.69
CA ALA A 29 7.44 0.57 -11.93
C ALA A 29 5.91 0.45 -11.95
N VAL A 30 5.34 -0.66 -11.43
CA VAL A 30 3.89 -0.84 -11.30
C VAL A 30 3.26 0.23 -10.40
N VAL A 31 3.84 0.49 -9.23
CA VAL A 31 3.36 1.53 -8.30
C VAL A 31 3.45 2.92 -8.94
N ARG A 32 4.59 3.25 -9.55
CA ARG A 32 4.80 4.54 -10.21
C ARG A 32 3.85 4.73 -11.39
N GLU A 33 3.61 3.68 -12.17
CA GLU A 33 2.69 3.72 -13.30
C GLU A 33 1.23 3.88 -12.84
N ALA A 34 0.81 3.19 -11.77
CA ALA A 34 -0.50 3.40 -11.17
C ALA A 34 -0.66 4.85 -10.68
N ALA A 35 0.33 5.38 -9.95
CA ALA A 35 0.35 6.76 -9.48
C ALA A 35 0.27 7.79 -10.62
N ARG A 36 0.96 7.52 -11.74
CA ARG A 36 0.87 8.33 -12.97
C ARG A 36 -0.52 8.29 -13.58
N ARG A 37 -1.12 7.10 -13.71
CA ARG A 37 -2.48 6.95 -14.26
C ARG A 37 -3.53 7.71 -13.45
N PHE A 38 -3.47 7.65 -12.12
CA PHE A 38 -4.36 8.43 -11.26
C PHE A 38 -4.13 9.94 -11.37
N THR A 39 -2.89 10.36 -11.62
CA THR A 39 -2.56 11.78 -11.83
C THR A 39 -3.10 12.30 -13.16
N GLU A 40 -3.00 11.50 -14.22
CA GLU A 40 -3.37 11.90 -15.59
C GLU A 40 -4.86 11.73 -15.92
N ASN A 41 -5.59 10.91 -15.16
CA ASN A 41 -6.98 10.56 -15.44
C ASN A 41 -7.87 10.81 -14.22
N ALA A 42 -9.04 11.42 -14.43
CA ALA A 42 -10.02 11.63 -13.36
C ALA A 42 -10.67 10.32 -12.88
N GLU A 43 -10.82 9.36 -13.80
CA GLU A 43 -11.36 8.03 -13.55
C GLU A 43 -10.54 6.99 -14.33
N LEU A 44 -10.33 5.82 -13.74
CA LEU A 44 -9.66 4.66 -14.32
C LEU A 44 -10.65 3.50 -14.37
N GLU A 45 -10.81 2.91 -15.55
CA GLU A 45 -11.69 1.77 -15.78
C GLU A 45 -10.86 0.47 -15.87
N VAL A 46 -11.23 -0.53 -15.09
CA VAL A 46 -10.62 -1.87 -15.10
C VAL A 46 -11.69 -2.95 -15.01
N THR A 47 -11.34 -4.19 -15.33
CA THR A 47 -12.22 -5.34 -15.08
C THR A 47 -12.42 -5.53 -13.58
N ALA A 48 -13.68 -5.59 -13.14
CA ALA A 48 -14.02 -5.72 -11.73
C ALA A 48 -13.63 -7.11 -11.19
N THR A 49 -12.91 -7.11 -10.08
CA THR A 49 -12.63 -8.29 -9.25
C THR A 49 -13.64 -8.40 -8.11
N ASP A 50 -13.67 -9.54 -7.42
CA ASP A 50 -14.50 -9.71 -6.21
C ASP A 50 -14.07 -8.76 -5.09
N ASN A 51 -12.77 -8.44 -5.01
CA ASN A 51 -12.25 -7.47 -4.04
C ASN A 51 -12.80 -6.06 -4.32
N ASP A 52 -12.88 -5.64 -5.59
CA ASP A 52 -13.42 -4.33 -5.96
C ASP A 52 -14.89 -4.20 -5.58
N ARG A 53 -15.65 -5.29 -5.72
CA ARG A 53 -17.07 -5.34 -5.30
C ARG A 53 -17.23 -5.18 -3.80
N GLN A 54 -16.32 -5.72 -3.00
CA GLN A 54 -16.29 -5.49 -1.55
C GLN A 54 -15.81 -4.08 -1.19
N LEU A 55 -14.89 -3.54 -1.98
CA LEU A 55 -14.27 -2.23 -1.75
C LEU A 55 -15.30 -1.09 -1.82
N VAL A 56 -16.26 -1.16 -2.74
CA VAL A 56 -17.34 -0.16 -2.90
C VAL A 56 -18.18 0.02 -1.63
N LEU A 57 -18.24 -0.99 -0.76
CA LEU A 57 -18.97 -0.90 0.51
C LEU A 57 -18.23 -0.08 1.57
N ARG A 58 -16.92 0.13 1.40
CA ARG A 58 -16.03 0.68 2.44
C ARG A 58 -15.28 1.94 2.01
N ARG A 59 -15.17 2.20 0.71
CA ARG A 59 -14.39 3.32 0.14
C ARG A 59 -15.26 4.17 -0.75
N ASP A 60 -15.08 5.49 -0.64
CA ASP A 60 -15.55 6.41 -1.66
C ASP A 60 -14.54 6.48 -2.82
N GLY A 61 -15.02 6.76 -4.03
CA GLY A 61 -14.17 6.84 -5.22
C GLY A 61 -14.06 5.53 -6.01
N VAL A 62 -14.77 4.47 -5.62
CA VAL A 62 -14.86 3.23 -6.42
C VAL A 62 -16.32 2.95 -6.77
N LYS A 63 -16.59 2.68 -8.05
CA LYS A 63 -17.92 2.32 -8.55
C LYS A 63 -17.84 1.02 -9.35
N ILE A 64 -18.93 0.26 -9.37
CA ILE A 64 -19.03 -0.96 -10.18
C ILE A 64 -20.16 -0.78 -11.19
N GLU A 65 -19.85 -0.97 -12.46
CA GLU A 65 -20.80 -0.93 -13.58
C GLU A 65 -20.71 -2.25 -14.35
N GLY A 66 -21.62 -3.18 -14.04
CA GLY A 66 -21.61 -4.52 -14.63
C GLY A 66 -20.36 -5.32 -14.25
N ASP A 67 -19.51 -5.58 -15.23
CA ASP A 67 -18.23 -6.29 -15.12
C ASP A 67 -17.02 -5.33 -14.96
N ARG A 68 -17.26 -4.03 -14.82
CA ARG A 68 -16.23 -3.00 -14.75
C ARG A 68 -16.17 -2.35 -13.38
N ALA A 69 -14.96 -2.03 -12.93
CA ALA A 69 -14.69 -1.20 -11.77
C ALA A 69 -14.11 0.14 -12.23
N ILE A 70 -14.67 1.23 -11.72
CA ILE A 70 -14.28 2.60 -12.04
C ILE A 70 -13.69 3.22 -10.77
N PHE A 71 -12.40 3.53 -10.83
CA PHE A 71 -11.65 4.17 -9.74
C PHE A 71 -11.46 5.65 -10.04
N SER A 72 -12.01 6.52 -9.20
CA SER A 72 -11.76 7.96 -9.27
C SER A 72 -10.39 8.29 -8.70
N ASN A 73 -9.74 9.31 -9.27
CA ASN A 73 -8.53 9.87 -8.67
C ASN A 73 -8.78 10.76 -7.46
N THR A 74 -10.04 10.91 -7.04
CA THR A 74 -10.42 11.75 -5.91
C THR A 74 -11.25 10.95 -4.91
N TRP A 75 -10.81 10.93 -3.66
CA TRP A 75 -11.47 10.21 -2.56
C TRP A 75 -11.34 10.98 -1.25
N THR A 76 -12.03 10.52 -0.21
CA THR A 76 -11.98 11.14 1.11
C THR A 76 -10.86 10.51 1.92
N ALA A 77 -9.98 11.34 2.47
CA ALA A 77 -8.98 10.93 3.43
C ALA A 77 -8.91 11.94 4.58
N ALA A 78 -8.92 11.44 5.81
CA ALA A 78 -9.01 12.21 7.05
C ALA A 78 -10.13 13.28 7.03
N GLY A 79 -11.28 12.93 6.43
CA GLY A 79 -12.46 13.80 6.34
C GLY A 79 -12.41 14.88 5.26
N THR A 80 -11.37 14.93 4.43
CA THR A 80 -11.24 15.89 3.32
C THR A 80 -11.17 15.18 1.98
N LYS A 81 -11.74 15.77 0.92
CA LYS A 81 -11.56 15.27 -0.45
C LYS A 81 -10.14 15.57 -0.92
N ILE A 82 -9.39 14.53 -1.26
CA ILE A 82 -8.04 14.61 -1.81
C ILE A 82 -8.07 14.10 -3.23
N THR A 83 -7.46 14.84 -4.15
CA THR A 83 -7.19 14.40 -5.52
C THR A 83 -5.75 13.93 -5.60
N TRP A 84 -5.53 12.72 -6.11
CA TRP A 84 -4.21 12.19 -6.38
C TRP A 84 -3.57 12.94 -7.55
N ASN A 85 -2.47 13.64 -7.27
CA ASN A 85 -1.68 14.40 -8.25
C ASN A 85 -0.19 14.26 -7.94
N MET A 86 0.26 13.03 -7.76
CA MET A 86 1.62 12.71 -7.34
C MET A 86 2.20 11.59 -8.20
N VAL A 87 3.42 11.79 -8.68
CA VAL A 87 4.21 10.78 -9.40
C VAL A 87 5.60 10.74 -8.77
N HIS A 88 6.14 9.53 -8.58
CA HIS A 88 7.43 9.36 -7.94
C HIS A 88 8.58 9.95 -8.77
N TYR A 89 9.43 10.76 -8.14
CA TYR A 89 10.72 11.19 -8.67
C TYR A 89 11.79 10.10 -8.51
N ASP A 90 12.89 10.20 -9.26
CA ASP A 90 13.97 9.21 -9.23
C ASP A 90 14.63 9.10 -7.84
N VAL A 91 14.79 10.22 -7.14
CA VAL A 91 15.31 10.24 -5.76
C VAL A 91 14.39 9.48 -4.78
N GLN A 92 13.09 9.45 -5.05
CA GLN A 92 12.12 8.71 -4.24
C GLN A 92 12.20 7.21 -4.52
N LEU A 93 12.51 6.80 -5.75
CA LEU A 93 12.80 5.39 -6.07
C LEU A 93 14.03 4.89 -5.31
N ILE A 94 15.08 5.72 -5.23
CA ILE A 94 16.28 5.42 -4.42
C ILE A 94 15.90 5.28 -2.94
N GLY A 95 15.13 6.22 -2.39
CA GLY A 95 14.63 6.15 -1.02
C GLY A 95 13.82 4.88 -0.74
N GLY A 96 12.95 4.48 -1.68
CA GLY A 96 12.19 3.24 -1.59
C GLY A 96 13.08 1.99 -1.55
N SER A 97 14.15 1.95 -2.35
CA SER A 97 15.09 0.83 -2.35
C SER A 97 15.89 0.76 -1.04
N VAL A 98 16.31 1.91 -0.50
CA VAL A 98 16.98 1.98 0.82
C VAL A 98 16.08 1.39 1.92
N LEU A 99 14.79 1.74 1.93
CA LEU A 99 13.83 1.20 2.88
C LEU A 99 13.62 -0.31 2.70
N HIS A 100 13.50 -0.81 1.47
CA HIS A 100 13.38 -2.25 1.21
C HIS A 100 14.61 -3.04 1.72
N GLN A 101 15.80 -2.46 1.63
CA GLN A 101 17.04 -3.06 2.17
C GLN A 101 17.13 -3.08 3.70
N GLY A 102 16.07 -2.66 4.42
CA GLY A 102 16.05 -2.61 5.88
C GLY A 102 16.90 -1.48 6.48
N LYS A 103 17.21 -0.45 5.68
CA LYS A 103 17.98 0.72 6.11
C LYS A 103 17.08 1.92 6.37
N ILE A 104 17.64 2.95 6.99
CA ILE A 104 16.96 4.22 7.23
C ILE A 104 17.22 5.15 6.03
N ALA A 105 16.16 5.58 5.35
CA ALA A 105 16.23 6.61 4.33
C ALA A 105 16.02 7.99 4.97
N GLU A 106 17.08 8.79 5.06
CA GLU A 106 16.96 10.19 5.49
C GLU A 106 16.46 11.04 4.32
N MET A 107 15.37 11.76 4.55
CA MET A 107 14.73 12.62 3.55
C MET A 107 14.31 13.92 4.23
N ALA A 108 14.42 15.05 3.55
CA ALA A 108 13.94 16.33 4.06
C ALA A 108 12.40 16.38 4.08
N THR A 109 11.84 17.33 4.83
CA THR A 109 10.40 17.62 4.77
C THR A 109 10.06 18.17 3.39
N GLY A 110 8.98 17.68 2.77
CA GLY A 110 8.60 18.06 1.41
C GLY A 110 9.05 17.08 0.32
N GLU A 111 10.01 16.19 0.61
CA GLU A 111 10.51 15.16 -0.34
C GLU A 111 9.52 14.02 -0.59
N GLY A 112 8.29 14.09 -0.07
CA GLY A 112 7.25 13.09 -0.30
C GLY A 112 7.48 11.76 0.42
N LYS A 113 7.90 11.77 1.70
CA LYS A 113 8.15 10.56 2.52
C LYS A 113 7.00 9.55 2.47
N THR A 114 5.76 10.03 2.58
CA THR A 114 4.56 9.20 2.52
C THR A 114 4.40 8.53 1.16
N LEU A 115 4.66 9.25 0.06
CA LEU A 115 4.64 8.70 -1.29
C LEU A 115 5.76 7.67 -1.49
N VAL A 116 6.98 7.95 -1.02
CA VAL A 116 8.13 7.05 -1.09
C VAL A 116 7.82 5.70 -0.44
N ALA A 117 7.15 5.71 0.72
CA ALA A 117 6.82 4.50 1.44
C ALA A 117 5.93 3.53 0.64
N THR A 118 5.13 4.02 -0.32
CA THR A 118 4.26 3.16 -1.14
C THR A 118 5.04 2.11 -1.94
N LEU A 119 6.27 2.42 -2.35
CA LEU A 119 7.11 1.53 -3.14
C LEU A 119 7.52 0.26 -2.37
N PRO A 120 8.24 0.36 -1.23
CA PRO A 120 8.60 -0.82 -0.46
C PRO A 120 7.39 -1.47 0.22
N ILE A 121 6.32 -0.72 0.55
CA ILE A 121 5.10 -1.33 1.10
C ILE A 121 4.50 -2.31 0.08
N TYR A 122 4.29 -1.86 -1.15
CA TYR A 122 3.73 -2.72 -2.20
C TYR A 122 4.60 -3.96 -2.42
N LEU A 123 5.91 -3.77 -2.64
CA LEU A 123 6.85 -4.87 -2.88
C LEU A 123 6.84 -5.90 -1.75
N ASN A 124 6.95 -5.46 -0.49
CA ASN A 124 7.02 -6.37 0.65
C ASN A 124 5.66 -6.99 1.01
N ALA A 125 4.55 -6.47 0.49
CA ALA A 125 3.22 -7.06 0.68
C ALA A 125 2.95 -8.25 -0.27
N LEU A 126 3.63 -8.31 -1.42
CA LEU A 126 3.43 -9.36 -2.44
C LEU A 126 3.55 -10.82 -1.92
N PRO A 127 4.44 -11.15 -0.96
CA PRO A 127 4.51 -12.51 -0.39
C PRO A 127 3.33 -12.90 0.51
N GLY A 128 2.39 -11.98 0.80
CA GLY A 128 1.24 -12.22 1.68
C GLY A 128 1.61 -12.33 3.16
N ALA A 129 2.75 -11.78 3.58
CA ALA A 129 3.21 -11.79 4.97
C ALA A 129 2.77 -10.56 5.78
N GLY A 130 2.12 -9.59 5.13
CA GLY A 130 1.73 -8.30 5.72
C GLY A 130 2.88 -7.30 5.82
N VAL A 131 2.55 -6.00 5.82
CA VAL A 131 3.48 -4.90 6.07
C VAL A 131 2.88 -3.97 7.10
N HIS A 132 3.61 -3.69 8.17
CA HIS A 132 3.17 -2.77 9.21
C HIS A 132 3.84 -1.41 9.04
N VAL A 133 3.04 -0.38 8.80
CA VAL A 133 3.49 1.02 8.79
C VAL A 133 3.23 1.62 10.16
N VAL A 134 4.29 2.07 10.83
CA VAL A 134 4.21 2.66 12.17
C VAL A 134 4.32 4.18 12.04
N THR A 135 3.32 4.89 12.55
CA THR A 135 3.31 6.35 12.65
C THR A 135 3.46 6.78 14.11
N VAL A 136 3.70 8.08 14.33
CA VAL A 136 3.84 8.63 15.69
C VAL A 136 2.50 8.84 16.40
N ASN A 137 1.38 8.79 15.68
CA ASN A 137 0.03 8.91 16.25
C ASN A 137 -1.05 8.33 15.31
N ASP A 138 -2.22 8.08 15.91
CA ASP A 138 -3.39 7.48 15.27
C ASP A 138 -3.95 8.34 14.13
N TYR A 139 -3.84 9.67 14.24
CA TYR A 139 -4.31 10.58 13.19
C TYR A 139 -3.52 10.36 11.89
N LEU A 140 -2.18 10.33 11.99
CA LEU A 140 -1.31 10.07 10.86
C LEU A 140 -1.51 8.65 10.32
N ALA A 141 -1.73 7.65 11.19
CA ALA A 141 -2.01 6.28 10.76
C ALA A 141 -3.27 6.22 9.89
N LYS A 142 -4.38 6.80 10.39
CA LYS A 142 -5.66 6.84 9.68
C LYS A 142 -5.56 7.61 8.38
N ARG A 143 -4.96 8.81 8.42
CA ARG A 143 -4.77 9.65 7.24
C ARG A 143 -3.96 8.93 6.17
N ASP A 144 -2.81 8.36 6.51
CA ASP A 144 -1.92 7.76 5.51
C ASP A 144 -2.49 6.45 4.93
N ALA A 145 -3.21 5.67 5.75
CA ALA A 145 -3.96 4.49 5.29
C ALA A 145 -5.15 4.87 4.39
N GLU A 146 -5.82 5.99 4.67
CA GLU A 146 -6.92 6.47 3.85
C GLU A 146 -6.43 7.09 2.54
N TRP A 147 -5.36 7.86 2.61
CA TRP A 147 -4.79 8.56 1.47
C TRP A 147 -4.14 7.58 0.49
N ASN A 148 -3.24 6.70 0.92
CA ASN A 148 -2.56 5.79 0.00
C ASN A 148 -3.33 4.49 -0.27
N GLY A 149 -4.33 4.18 0.57
CA GLY A 149 -5.14 2.96 0.47
C GLY A 149 -5.65 2.67 -0.93
N PRO A 150 -6.32 3.63 -1.62
CA PRO A 150 -6.86 3.41 -2.95
C PRO A 150 -5.85 2.99 -4.01
N ILE A 151 -4.59 3.43 -3.91
CA ILE A 151 -3.54 2.95 -4.82
C ILE A 151 -3.23 1.48 -4.57
N PHE A 152 -3.12 1.07 -3.32
CA PHE A 152 -2.84 -0.33 -2.98
C PHE A 152 -4.02 -1.23 -3.33
N GLU A 153 -5.23 -0.76 -3.06
CA GLU A 153 -6.50 -1.43 -3.36
C GLU A 153 -6.69 -1.60 -4.88
N PHE A 154 -6.39 -0.57 -5.68
CA PHE A 154 -6.33 -0.66 -7.14
C PHE A 154 -5.29 -1.69 -7.63
N LEU A 155 -4.17 -1.82 -6.92
CA LEU A 155 -3.14 -2.82 -7.21
C LEU A 155 -3.42 -4.20 -6.61
N GLY A 156 -4.63 -4.42 -6.07
CA GLY A 156 -5.11 -5.72 -5.58
C GLY A 156 -4.73 -6.06 -4.14
N LEU A 157 -4.17 -5.12 -3.38
CA LEU A 157 -3.87 -5.29 -1.95
C LEU A 157 -5.03 -4.81 -1.07
N THR A 158 -5.06 -5.26 0.19
CA THR A 158 -5.96 -4.73 1.21
C THR A 158 -5.20 -3.79 2.15
N VAL A 159 -5.88 -2.76 2.65
CA VAL A 159 -5.30 -1.79 3.60
C VAL A 159 -6.28 -1.56 4.74
N ASP A 160 -5.77 -1.61 5.97
CA ASP A 160 -6.54 -1.28 7.16
C ASP A 160 -5.68 -0.55 8.21
N CYS A 161 -6.35 0.10 9.16
CA CYS A 161 -5.73 0.83 10.26
C CYS A 161 -6.33 0.35 11.59
N ILE A 162 -5.47 -0.21 12.45
CA ILE A 162 -5.88 -0.80 13.73
C ILE A 162 -6.61 0.18 14.66
N ASP A 163 -6.34 1.48 14.53
CA ASP A 163 -6.95 2.53 15.37
C ASP A 163 -8.37 2.91 14.93
N LYS A 164 -8.87 2.29 13.85
CA LYS A 164 -10.30 2.31 13.49
C LYS A 164 -11.11 1.30 14.30
N HIS A 165 -10.43 0.36 14.97
CA HIS A 165 -11.04 -0.80 15.60
C HIS A 165 -10.76 -0.84 17.11
N GLN A 166 -11.75 -1.27 17.88
CA GLN A 166 -11.56 -1.43 19.32
C GLN A 166 -10.54 -2.54 19.63
N PRO A 167 -9.79 -2.44 20.74
CA PRO A 167 -8.91 -3.51 21.17
C PRO A 167 -9.65 -4.85 21.36
N ASN A 168 -8.98 -5.95 21.01
CA ASN A 168 -9.47 -7.33 21.17
C ASN A 168 -10.71 -7.72 20.34
N THR A 169 -11.14 -6.92 19.38
CA THR A 169 -12.24 -7.30 18.48
C THR A 169 -11.77 -8.09 17.26
N GLU A 170 -12.70 -8.73 16.56
CA GLU A 170 -12.41 -9.48 15.34
C GLU A 170 -11.93 -8.57 14.20
N GLU A 171 -12.50 -7.37 14.09
CA GLU A 171 -12.13 -6.36 13.10
C GLU A 171 -10.65 -5.96 13.27
N ARG A 172 -10.20 -5.72 14.51
CA ARG A 172 -8.79 -5.41 14.78
C ARG A 172 -7.86 -6.58 14.43
N ARG A 173 -8.30 -7.83 14.62
CA ARG A 173 -7.53 -9.01 14.20
C ARG A 173 -7.46 -9.13 12.69
N ASN A 174 -8.54 -8.77 11.99
CA ASN A 174 -8.59 -8.77 10.54
C ASN A 174 -7.72 -7.66 9.93
N ALA A 175 -7.52 -6.54 10.63
CA ALA A 175 -6.58 -5.49 10.20
C ALA A 175 -5.11 -5.94 10.14
N TYR A 176 -4.75 -7.10 10.72
CA TYR A 176 -3.41 -7.71 10.64
C TYR A 176 -3.29 -8.80 9.56
N LYS A 177 -4.39 -9.12 8.85
CA LYS A 177 -4.43 -10.16 7.82
C LYS A 177 -4.51 -9.54 6.44
#